data_AF-A0A5D3BXC5-F1
#
_entry.id   AF-A0A5D3BXC5-F1
#
_cell.length_a   1.000
_cell.length_b   1.000
_cell.length_c   1.000
_cell.angle_alpha   90.00
_cell.angle_beta   90.00
_cell.angle_gamma   90.00
#
_symmetry.space_group_name_H-M   'P 1'
#
loop_
_entity.id
_entity.type
_entity.pdbx_description
1 polymer ?
#
loop_
_entity_poly.entity_id
_entity_poly.type
_entity_poly.pdbx_seq_one_letter_code
_entity_poly.pdbx_strand_id
1 'polypeptide(L)'
;MKMMEDFGKIWSNCSNNIREGDYHLMEGFLFKGDQLCIPYISLREALIKEAQPGGLAGQFGQDKTFHVINKRFYWSQARRETNNFVKRCAICQRAKVTSTNTGLYTPLPIPKNIWKDLSIDFVVGLPKTQRGFDSVMVVVDRFNKMIVFGLQEDY
;
A
#
# COMPACT_ATOMS: atom_id res chain seq x y z
N MET A 1 -26.24 4.05 28.29
CA MET A 1 -25.96 3.12 27.17
C MET A 1 -25.89 3.94 25.87
N LYS A 2 -24.67 4.31 25.44
CA LYS A 2 -24.40 5.26 24.33
C LYS A 2 -24.47 4.56 22.95
N MET A 3 -25.63 4.00 22.60
CA MET A 3 -25.88 3.40 21.28
C MET A 3 -26.58 4.36 20.29
N MET A 4 -26.83 5.61 20.70
CA MET A 4 -27.99 6.36 20.20
C MET A 4 -27.80 7.17 18.91
N GLU A 5 -26.58 7.59 18.52
CA GLU A 5 -26.46 8.54 17.40
C GLU A 5 -26.50 7.89 16.01
N ASP A 6 -25.80 6.77 15.79
CA ASP A 6 -25.63 6.24 14.42
C ASP A 6 -26.68 5.20 14.00
N PHE A 7 -27.18 4.42 14.95
CA PHE A 7 -28.05 3.27 14.67
C PHE A 7 -29.35 3.29 15.49
N GLY A 8 -29.61 4.32 16.30
CA GLY A 8 -30.74 4.33 17.24
C GLY A 8 -32.11 4.11 16.58
N LYS A 9 -32.34 4.76 15.43
CA LYS A 9 -33.58 4.56 14.64
C LYS A 9 -33.68 3.14 14.08
N ILE A 10 -32.61 2.66 13.46
CA ILE A 10 -32.55 1.33 12.84
C ILE A 10 -32.75 0.25 13.91
N TRP A 11 -32.09 0.40 15.05
CA TRP A 11 -32.25 -0.47 16.21
C TRP A 11 -33.70 -0.54 16.68
N SER A 12 -34.36 0.62 16.86
CA SER A 12 -35.76 0.69 17.27
C SER A 12 -36.67 0.01 16.26
N ASN A 13 -36.44 0.24 14.97
CA ASN A 13 -37.22 -0.39 13.90
C ASN A 13 -37.04 -1.91 13.90
N CYS A 14 -35.81 -2.42 13.92
CA CYS A 14 -35.56 -3.86 13.98
C CYS A 14 -36.12 -4.50 15.26
N SER A 15 -36.08 -3.80 16.40
CA SER A 15 -36.66 -4.29 17.67
C SER A 15 -38.18 -4.41 17.61
N ASN A 16 -38.83 -3.55 16.83
CA ASN A 16 -40.28 -3.56 16.60
C ASN A 16 -40.70 -4.39 15.37
N ASN A 17 -39.82 -5.25 14.85
CA ASN A 17 -40.03 -6.06 13.64
C ASN A 17 -40.33 -5.24 12.36
N ILE A 18 -39.92 -3.97 12.33
CA ILE A 18 -40.01 -3.11 11.15
C ILE A 18 -38.76 -3.34 10.30
N ARG A 19 -38.96 -3.74 9.03
CA ARG A 19 -37.88 -3.94 8.06
C ARG A 19 -37.31 -2.59 7.62
N GLU A 20 -36.00 -2.41 7.81
CA GLU A 20 -35.25 -1.27 7.29
C GLU A 20 -34.04 -1.80 6.52
N GLY A 21 -34.12 -1.83 5.19
CA GLY A 21 -33.07 -2.37 4.31
C GLY A 21 -32.61 -3.78 4.71
N ASP A 22 -31.29 -4.01 4.66
CA ASP A 22 -30.66 -5.29 5.00
C ASP A 22 -30.25 -5.38 6.48
N TYR A 23 -30.81 -4.53 7.34
CA TYR A 23 -30.49 -4.51 8.76
C TYR A 23 -31.30 -5.54 9.54
N HIS A 24 -30.64 -6.23 10.47
CA HIS A 24 -31.29 -7.21 11.33
C HIS A 24 -30.59 -7.35 12.68
N LEU A 25 -31.33 -7.81 13.68
CA LEU A 25 -30.80 -8.06 15.03
C LEU A 25 -30.52 -9.56 15.20
N MET A 26 -29.32 -9.89 15.69
CA MET A 26 -28.94 -11.24 16.07
C MET A 26 -28.20 -11.19 17.39
N GLU A 27 -28.62 -12.00 18.36
CA GLU A 27 -27.96 -12.14 19.68
C GLU A 27 -27.69 -10.81 20.40
N GLY A 28 -28.58 -9.81 20.22
CA GLY A 28 -28.40 -8.49 20.83
C GLY A 28 -27.41 -7.57 20.11
N PHE A 29 -27.02 -7.91 18.87
CA PHE A 29 -26.18 -7.09 18.01
C PHE A 29 -26.91 -6.74 16.72
N LEU A 30 -26.61 -5.55 16.18
CA LEU A 30 -27.15 -5.09 14.91
C LEU A 30 -26.19 -5.46 13.78
N PHE A 31 -26.73 -6.06 12.73
CA PHE A 31 -26.02 -6.42 11.51
C PHE A 31 -26.60 -5.71 10.30
N LYS A 32 -25.78 -5.52 9.27
CA LYS A 32 -26.19 -5.09 7.92
C LYS A 32 -25.63 -6.12 6.93
N GLY A 33 -26.49 -6.99 6.39
CA GLY A 33 -26.01 -8.22 5.77
C GLY A 33 -25.09 -8.98 6.75
N ASP A 34 -23.92 -9.42 6.31
CA ASP A 34 -22.99 -10.17 7.16
C ASP A 34 -22.05 -9.29 8.02
N GLN A 35 -22.24 -7.96 8.00
CA GLN A 35 -21.37 -7.01 8.69
C GLN A 35 -21.95 -6.56 10.03
N LEU A 36 -21.15 -6.62 11.10
CA LEU A 36 -21.53 -6.12 12.42
C LEU A 36 -21.51 -4.57 12.44
N CYS A 37 -22.62 -3.96 12.86
CA CYS A 37 -22.75 -2.52 12.99
C CYS A 37 -22.06 -2.01 14.26
N ILE A 38 -21.02 -1.21 14.10
CA ILE A 38 -20.24 -0.68 15.24
C ILE A 38 -20.69 0.75 15.53
N PRO A 39 -21.24 1.07 16.72
CA PRO A 39 -21.66 2.44 17.05
C PRO A 39 -20.48 3.41 17.17
N TYR A 40 -20.76 4.71 17.27
CA TYR A 40 -19.73 5.75 17.44
C TYR A 40 -19.07 5.67 18.83
N ILE A 41 -18.12 4.75 18.97
CA ILE A 41 -17.32 4.52 20.17
C ILE A 41 -15.85 4.29 19.80
N SER A 42 -14.96 4.37 20.80
CA SER A 42 -13.51 4.16 20.64
C SER A 42 -13.12 2.82 20.01
N LEU A 43 -14.02 1.83 20.01
CA LEU A 43 -13.83 0.55 19.34
C LEU A 43 -13.54 0.71 17.84
N ARG A 44 -14.10 1.72 17.16
CA ARG A 44 -13.83 1.96 15.72
C ARG A 44 -12.35 2.21 15.46
N GLU A 45 -11.71 3.06 16.27
CA GLU A 45 -10.28 3.34 16.12
C GLU A 45 -9.41 2.12 16.46
N ALA A 46 -9.80 1.33 17.48
CA ALA A 46 -9.11 0.08 17.82
C ALA A 46 -9.17 -0.93 16.67
N LEU A 47 -10.35 -1.11 16.06
CA LEU A 47 -10.54 -1.97 14.90
C LEU A 47 -9.73 -1.48 13.68
N ILE A 48 -9.70 -0.17 13.43
CA ILE A 48 -8.87 0.40 12.35
C ILE A 48 -7.39 0.13 12.60
N LYS A 49 -6.93 0.29 13.84
CA LYS A 49 -5.53 0.06 14.24
C LYS A 49 -5.13 -1.40 14.11
N GLU A 50 -6.00 -2.33 14.50
CA GLU A 50 -5.77 -3.77 14.36
C GLU A 50 -5.81 -4.22 12.89
N ALA A 51 -6.67 -3.60 12.07
CA ALA A 51 -6.74 -3.84 10.63
C ALA A 51 -5.51 -3.31 9.88
N GLN A 52 -4.61 -2.55 10.52
CA GLN A 52 -3.30 -2.25 9.96
C GLN A 52 -2.41 -3.48 10.10
N PRO A 53 -1.97 -4.09 9.00
CA PRO A 53 -1.11 -5.25 9.10
C PRO A 53 0.21 -4.84 9.76
N GLY A 54 0.46 -5.40 10.95
CA GLY A 54 1.54 -4.96 11.84
C GLY A 54 2.91 -5.07 11.18
N GLY A 55 3.69 -3.99 11.24
CA GLY A 55 5.16 -3.91 11.12
C GLY A 55 5.85 -4.40 9.85
N LEU A 56 5.41 -5.51 9.26
CA LEU A 56 6.02 -6.23 8.15
C LEU A 56 5.28 -6.04 6.82
N ALA A 57 4.08 -5.48 6.86
CA ALA A 57 3.28 -5.19 5.68
C ALA A 57 3.43 -3.72 5.30
N GLY A 58 4.65 -3.35 4.95
CA GLY A 58 4.86 -2.16 4.12
C GLY A 58 3.90 -2.23 2.92
N GLN A 59 3.35 -1.08 2.53
CA GLN A 59 2.54 -0.89 1.30
C GLN A 59 1.03 -1.15 1.36
N PHE A 60 0.39 -1.34 2.53
CA PHE A 60 -1.07 -1.38 2.56
C PHE A 60 -1.66 0.02 2.73
N GLY A 61 -2.06 0.63 1.60
CA GLY A 61 -2.70 1.94 1.54
C GLY A 61 -4.12 1.95 2.11
N GLN A 62 -4.71 3.15 2.17
CA GLN A 62 -6.04 3.45 2.74
C GLN A 62 -7.14 2.47 2.33
N ASP A 63 -7.20 2.11 1.05
CA ASP A 63 -8.24 1.22 0.52
C ASP A 63 -8.13 -0.21 1.05
N LYS A 64 -6.91 -0.70 1.30
CA LYS A 64 -6.69 -2.04 1.83
C LYS A 64 -7.12 -2.15 3.29
N THR A 65 -6.78 -1.15 4.12
CA THR A 65 -7.27 -1.10 5.51
C THR A 65 -8.80 -1.01 5.55
N PHE A 66 -9.39 -0.19 4.69
CA PHE A 66 -10.85 -0.09 4.59
C PHE A 66 -11.48 -1.42 4.15
N HIS A 67 -10.88 -2.12 3.18
CA HIS A 67 -11.37 -3.42 2.72
C HIS A 67 -11.38 -4.47 3.84
N VAL A 68 -10.33 -4.53 4.66
CA VAL A 68 -10.25 -5.46 5.81
C VAL A 68 -11.38 -5.18 6.81
N ILE A 69 -11.60 -3.91 7.14
CA ILE A 69 -12.68 -3.49 8.04
C ILE A 69 -14.05 -3.83 7.44
N ASN A 70 -14.28 -3.43 6.20
CA ASN A 70 -15.56 -3.58 5.50
C ASN A 70 -15.91 -5.05 5.19
N LYS A 71 -14.99 -5.99 5.43
CA LYS A 71 -15.31 -7.42 5.34
C LYS A 71 -16.15 -7.92 6.52
N ARG A 72 -16.04 -7.28 7.70
CA ARG A 72 -16.67 -7.78 8.95
C ARG A 72 -17.47 -6.73 9.70
N PHE A 73 -17.17 -5.46 9.50
CA PHE A 73 -17.74 -4.37 10.28
C PHE A 73 -18.32 -3.30 9.37
N TYR A 74 -19.39 -2.66 9.85
CA TYR A 74 -20.09 -1.60 9.13
C TYR A 74 -20.35 -0.38 10.02
N TRP A 75 -20.11 0.80 9.46
CA TRP A 75 -20.68 2.08 9.90
C TRP A 75 -20.69 3.07 8.73
N SER A 76 -21.59 4.05 8.77
CA SER A 76 -21.86 4.97 7.65
C SER A 76 -20.61 5.72 7.15
N GLN A 77 -19.68 6.04 8.06
CA GLN A 77 -18.47 6.80 7.77
C GLN A 77 -17.17 5.95 7.82
N ALA A 78 -17.27 4.62 7.73
CA ALA A 78 -16.12 3.71 7.86
C ALA A 78 -14.94 4.07 6.95
N ARG A 79 -15.22 4.38 5.68
CA ARG A 79 -14.16 4.79 4.74
C ARG A 79 -13.52 6.12 5.13
N ARG A 80 -14.31 7.10 5.53
CA ARG A 80 -13.83 8.44 5.93
C ARG A 80 -12.98 8.36 7.19
N GLU A 81 -13.46 7.64 8.20
CA GLU A 81 -12.75 7.46 9.47
C GLU A 81 -11.43 6.69 9.26
N THR A 82 -11.46 5.61 8.47
CA THR A 82 -10.24 4.86 8.11
C THR A 82 -9.22 5.76 7.41
N ASN A 83 -9.65 6.56 6.43
CA ASN A 83 -8.78 7.48 5.70
C ASN A 83 -8.19 8.54 6.62
N ASN A 84 -8.99 9.12 7.52
CA ASN A 84 -8.54 10.12 8.48
C ASN A 84 -7.52 9.53 9.47
N PHE A 85 -7.75 8.30 9.93
CA PHE A 85 -6.82 7.60 10.81
C PHE A 85 -5.48 7.35 10.14
N VAL A 86 -5.49 6.78 8.92
CA VAL A 86 -4.26 6.51 8.15
C VAL A 86 -3.51 7.81 7.80
N LYS A 87 -4.21 8.91 7.54
CA LYS A 87 -3.61 10.25 7.34
C LYS A 87 -2.87 10.76 8.58
N ARG A 88 -3.39 10.50 9.78
CA ARG A 88 -2.79 10.90 11.07
C ARG A 88 -1.70 9.93 11.56
N CYS A 89 -1.70 8.70 11.08
CA CYS A 89 -0.74 7.66 11.45
C CYS A 89 0.68 7.97 10.91
N ALA A 90 1.60 8.36 11.79
CA ALA A 90 2.99 8.69 11.41
C ALA A 90 3.74 7.52 10.76
N ILE A 91 3.53 6.29 11.27
CA ILE A 91 4.12 5.06 10.70
C ILE A 91 3.62 4.87 9.26
N CYS A 92 2.33 5.05 9.05
CA CYS A 92 1.68 4.90 7.74
C CYS A 92 2.16 5.97 6.75
N GLN A 93 2.35 7.22 7.20
CA GLN A 93 2.88 8.28 6.35
C GLN A 93 4.34 8.03 5.96
N ARG A 94 5.18 7.53 6.87
CA ARG A 94 6.58 7.15 6.56
C ARG A 94 6.68 5.96 5.62
N ALA A 95 5.81 4.95 5.80
CA ALA A 95 5.77 3.76 4.94
C ALA A 95 5.15 4.03 3.56
N LYS A 96 4.44 5.15 3.39
CA LYS A 96 3.86 5.53 2.10
C LYS A 96 4.99 5.98 1.17
N VAL A 97 5.31 5.14 0.19
CA VAL A 97 6.16 5.54 -0.93
C VAL A 97 5.42 6.64 -1.67
N THR A 98 5.89 7.87 -1.50
CA THR A 98 5.42 8.98 -2.33
C THR A 98 6.16 8.81 -3.64
N SER A 99 5.48 8.37 -4.70
CA SER A 99 6.01 8.55 -6.05
C SER A 99 5.95 10.05 -6.34
N THR A 100 6.91 10.80 -5.82
CA THR A 100 7.19 12.10 -6.42
C THR A 100 7.58 11.77 -7.84
N ASN A 101 6.80 12.24 -8.82
CA ASN A 101 7.26 12.28 -10.21
C ASN A 101 8.60 13.02 -10.15
N THR A 102 9.70 12.27 -10.26
CA THR A 102 11.07 12.76 -10.22
C THR A 102 11.32 13.53 -11.51
N GLY A 103 10.67 14.69 -11.65
CA GLY A 103 10.74 15.56 -12.82
C GLY A 103 10.34 14.88 -14.14
N LEU A 104 10.40 15.65 -15.22
CA LEU A 104 10.59 15.04 -16.55
C LEU A 104 12.01 14.47 -16.59
N TYR A 105 12.15 13.21 -17.00
CA TYR A 105 13.46 12.69 -17.38
C TYR A 105 14.03 13.59 -18.47
N THR A 106 15.08 14.35 -18.15
CA THR A 106 15.77 15.15 -19.14
C THR A 106 16.74 14.22 -19.86
N PRO A 107 16.50 13.85 -21.13
CA PRO A 107 17.39 12.95 -21.82
C PRO A 107 18.77 13.60 -21.94
N LEU A 108 19.81 12.81 -21.71
CA LEU A 108 21.17 13.23 -21.96
C LEU A 108 21.31 13.61 -23.46
N PRO A 109 22.11 14.64 -23.79
CA PRO A 109 22.31 15.06 -25.17
C PRO A 109 22.82 13.90 -26.03
N ILE A 110 22.45 13.91 -27.32
CA ILE A 110 22.92 12.92 -28.29
C ILE A 110 24.43 13.15 -28.51
N PRO A 111 25.28 12.14 -28.29
CA PRO A 111 26.71 12.26 -28.56
C PRO A 111 26.95 12.51 -30.06
N LYS A 112 28.03 13.21 -30.42
CA LYS A 112 28.34 13.54 -31.83
C LYS A 112 29.46 12.69 -32.43
N ASN A 113 30.25 12.03 -31.59
CA ASN A 113 31.43 11.28 -32.00
C ASN A 113 31.47 9.94 -31.24
N ILE A 114 32.07 8.94 -31.89
CA ILE A 114 32.38 7.65 -31.26
C ILE A 114 33.31 7.83 -30.06
N TRP A 115 33.17 6.95 -29.06
CA TRP A 115 34.02 6.88 -27.87
C TRP A 115 34.12 8.16 -27.01
N LYS A 116 33.18 9.10 -27.15
CA LYS A 116 33.13 10.33 -26.34
C LYS A 116 32.19 10.27 -25.13
N ASP A 117 31.18 9.41 -25.20
CA ASP A 117 30.17 9.29 -24.16
C ASP A 117 29.87 7.79 -23.96
N LEU A 118 30.31 7.28 -22.80
CA LEU A 118 30.28 5.86 -22.47
C LEU A 118 29.35 5.64 -21.28
N SER A 119 28.42 4.71 -21.40
CA SER A 119 27.70 4.19 -20.24
C SER A 119 28.37 2.91 -19.75
N ILE A 120 28.62 2.83 -18.44
CA ILE A 120 29.21 1.67 -17.78
C ILE A 120 28.18 1.12 -16.81
N ASP A 121 27.95 -0.19 -16.87
CA ASP A 121 27.08 -0.91 -15.95
C ASP A 121 27.74 -2.23 -15.51
N PHE A 122 27.30 -2.78 -14.38
CA PHE A 122 27.82 -4.02 -13.83
C PHE A 122 26.70 -5.02 -13.58
N VAL A 123 26.84 -6.20 -14.15
CA VAL A 123 26.04 -7.37 -13.77
C VAL A 123 26.85 -8.15 -12.76
N VAL A 124 26.45 -8.06 -11.49
CA VAL A 124 27.15 -8.65 -10.33
C VAL A 124 26.43 -9.88 -9.79
N GLY A 125 27.13 -10.69 -8.99
CA GLY A 125 26.57 -11.86 -8.31
C GLY A 125 26.30 -13.05 -9.23
N LEU A 126 27.08 -13.18 -10.31
CA LEU A 126 27.00 -14.32 -11.22
C LEU A 126 27.75 -15.53 -10.63
N PRO A 127 27.46 -16.75 -11.10
CA PRO A 127 28.27 -17.91 -10.77
C PRO A 127 29.74 -17.69 -11.14
N LYS A 128 30.64 -17.99 -10.21
CA LYS A 128 32.08 -17.80 -10.43
C LYS A 128 32.57 -18.63 -11.62
N THR A 129 33.30 -17.98 -12.50
CA THR A 129 34.06 -18.66 -13.56
C THR A 129 35.20 -19.47 -12.97
N GLN A 130 35.79 -20.38 -13.77
CA GLN A 130 36.99 -21.13 -13.37
C GLN A 130 38.18 -20.22 -12.99
N ARG A 131 38.18 -18.97 -13.45
CA ARG A 131 39.22 -17.98 -13.20
C ARG A 131 38.91 -17.01 -12.05
N GLY A 132 37.80 -17.19 -11.34
CA GLY A 132 37.46 -16.40 -10.14
C GLY A 132 36.44 -15.28 -10.34
N PHE A 133 36.23 -14.82 -11.58
CA PHE A 133 35.30 -13.71 -11.88
C PHE A 133 33.82 -14.06 -11.62
N ASP A 134 33.08 -13.15 -10.99
CA ASP A 134 31.65 -13.21 -10.68
C ASP A 134 30.85 -12.01 -11.21
N SER A 135 31.52 -11.09 -11.91
CA SER A 135 30.90 -9.88 -12.43
C SER A 135 31.26 -9.61 -13.88
N VAL A 136 30.29 -9.05 -14.61
CA VAL A 136 30.47 -8.59 -15.99
C VAL A 136 30.28 -7.08 -16.03
N MET A 137 31.35 -6.37 -16.38
CA MET A 137 31.30 -4.94 -16.70
C MET A 137 30.87 -4.77 -18.16
N VAL A 138 29.83 -3.97 -18.38
CA VAL A 138 29.31 -3.64 -19.72
C VAL A 138 29.62 -2.17 -20.00
N VAL A 139 30.44 -1.91 -21.01
CA VAL A 139 30.76 -0.57 -21.49
C VAL A 139 30.10 -0.36 -22.84
N VAL A 140 29.23 0.63 -22.96
CA VAL A 140 28.50 0.92 -24.20
C VAL A 140 28.82 2.33 -24.68
N ASP A 141 29.25 2.46 -25.93
CA ASP A 141 29.30 3.74 -26.63
C ASP A 141 27.88 4.20 -26.97
N ARG A 142 27.48 5.33 -26.40
CA ARG A 142 26.11 5.84 -26.53
C ARG A 142 25.79 6.30 -27.94
N PHE A 143 26.79 6.61 -28.79
CA PHE A 143 26.61 7.04 -30.17
C PHE A 143 26.29 5.87 -31.11
N ASN A 144 27.21 4.92 -31.25
CA ASN A 144 27.11 3.82 -32.23
C ASN A 144 26.59 2.50 -31.63
N LYS A 145 26.37 2.46 -30.31
CA LYS A 145 25.93 1.26 -29.56
C LYS A 145 26.94 0.10 -29.58
N MET A 146 28.22 0.36 -29.85
CA MET A 146 29.27 -0.64 -29.65
C MET A 146 29.40 -0.98 -28.17
N ILE A 147 29.55 -2.27 -27.88
CA ILE A 147 29.59 -2.81 -26.53
C ILE A 147 30.92 -3.53 -26.31
N VAL A 148 31.55 -3.25 -25.18
CA VAL A 148 32.74 -3.95 -24.69
C VAL A 148 32.39 -4.60 -23.36
N PHE A 149 32.72 -5.88 -23.22
CA PHE A 149 32.55 -6.64 -21.99
C PHE A 149 33.89 -6.82 -21.29
N GLY A 150 33.90 -6.58 -19.97
CA GLY A 150 35.02 -6.91 -19.08
C GLY A 150 34.57 -7.92 -18.03
N LEU A 151 35.45 -8.87 -17.68
CA LEU A 151 35.25 -9.74 -16.53
C LEU A 151 35.95 -9.12 -15.32
N GLN A 152 35.25 -9.06 -14.19
CA GLN A 152 35.73 -8.47 -12.95
C GLN A 152 35.50 -9.43 -11.78
N GLU A 153 36.42 -9.43 -10.81
CA GLU A 153 36.21 -10.04 -9.50
C GLU A 153 35.64 -8.95 -8.60
N ASP A 154 34.51 -9.21 -7.93
CA ASP A 154 33.98 -8.29 -6.94
C ASP A 154 34.97 -8.12 -5.77
N TYR A 155 35.17 -6.87 -5.34
CA TYR A 155 36.01 -6.48 -4.19
C TYR A 155 35.32 -6.74 -2.85
#